data_AF-A0A8J7L1F0-F1
#
_entry.id   AF-A0A8J7L1F0-F1
#
_cell.length_a   1.000
_cell.length_b   1.000
_cell.length_c   1.000
_cell.angle_alpha   90.00
_cell.angle_beta   90.00
_cell.angle_gamma   90.00
#
_symmetry.space_group_name_H-M   'P 1'
#
loop_
_entity.id
_entity.type
_entity.pdbx_description
1 polymer ?
#
loop_
_entity_poly.entity_id
_entity_poly.type
_entity_poly.pdbx_seq_one_letter_code
_entity_poly.pdbx_strand_id
1 'polypeptide(L)'
;MDALCQEFGLARRTLQRGFAEYTGVSPQHYLARVRLLQARYLLRFSDLNIHAVAERCGFGDVSYFSRAFRRQFGISPNQCR
;
A
#
# COMPACT_ATOMS: atom_id res chain seq x y z
N MET A 1 -2.77 9.03 -8.13
CA MET A 1 -4.19 9.44 -8.21
C MET A 1 -4.42 10.35 -9.40
N ASP A 2 -3.61 11.40 -9.58
CA ASP A 2 -3.80 12.32 -10.72
C ASP A 2 -3.53 11.65 -12.06
N ALA A 3 -2.54 10.75 -12.14
CA ALA A 3 -2.31 9.90 -13.32
C ALA A 3 -3.56 9.07 -13.71
N LEU A 4 -4.19 8.40 -12.75
CA LEU A 4 -5.45 7.64 -12.98
C LEU A 4 -6.60 8.56 -13.39
N CYS A 5 -6.70 9.76 -12.81
CA CYS A 5 -7.74 10.72 -13.19
C CYS A 5 -7.57 11.18 -14.65
N GLN A 6 -6.33 11.42 -15.07
CA GLN A 6 -6.02 11.78 -16.46
C GLN A 6 -6.25 10.61 -17.42
N GLU A 7 -5.82 9.40 -17.06
CA GLU A 7 -5.96 8.19 -17.87
C GLU A 7 -7.44 7.84 -18.12
N PHE A 8 -8.28 7.94 -17.11
CA PHE A 8 -9.71 7.61 -17.21
C PHE A 8 -10.61 8.82 -17.54
N GLY A 9 -10.05 10.03 -17.69
CA GLY A 9 -10.84 11.25 -17.94
C GLY A 9 -11.80 11.62 -16.80
N LEU A 10 -11.50 11.19 -15.57
CA LEU A 10 -12.39 11.36 -14.41
C LEU A 10 -11.87 12.42 -13.45
N ALA A 11 -12.78 13.25 -12.92
CA ALA A 11 -12.46 14.10 -11.80
C ALA A 11 -12.11 13.26 -10.56
N ARG A 12 -11.14 13.72 -9.76
CA ARG A 12 -10.64 13.03 -8.57
C ARG A 12 -11.75 12.61 -7.60
N ARG A 13 -12.75 13.47 -7.36
CA ARG A 13 -13.91 13.17 -6.51
C ARG A 13 -14.77 12.04 -7.07
N THR A 14 -15.00 12.02 -8.38
CA THR A 14 -15.77 10.98 -9.06
C THR A 14 -15.08 9.64 -8.95
N LEU A 15 -13.77 9.59 -9.20
CA LEU A 15 -12.98 8.37 -9.07
C LEU A 15 -12.91 7.89 -7.62
N GLN A 16 -12.74 8.80 -6.65
CA GLN A 16 -12.77 8.43 -5.23
C GLN A 16 -14.12 7.87 -4.77
N ARG A 17 -15.23 8.51 -5.16
CA ARG A 17 -16.58 8.07 -4.79
C ARG A 17 -16.90 6.73 -5.44
N GLY A 18 -16.73 6.61 -6.75
CA GLY A 18 -16.99 5.36 -7.47
C GLY A 18 -16.13 4.22 -6.92
N PHE A 19 -14.84 4.44 -6.70
CA PHE A 19 -13.97 3.42 -6.13
C PHE A 19 -14.42 2.99 -4.72
N ALA A 20 -14.82 3.93 -3.88
CA ALA A 20 -15.34 3.63 -2.55
C ALA A 20 -16.69 2.90 -2.60
N GLU A 21 -17.57 3.22 -3.54
CA GLU A 21 -18.83 2.50 -3.76
C GLU A 21 -18.59 1.02 -4.12
N TYR A 22 -17.59 0.75 -4.97
CA TYR A 22 -17.27 -0.63 -5.39
C TYR A 22 -16.40 -1.41 -4.39
N THR A 23 -15.50 -0.75 -3.65
CA THR A 23 -14.51 -1.44 -2.78
C THR A 23 -14.74 -1.25 -1.28
N GLY A 24 -15.67 -0.37 -0.89
CA GLY A 24 -15.95 -0.01 0.50
C GLY A 24 -14.87 0.84 1.17
N VAL A 25 -13.78 1.20 0.47
CA VAL A 25 -12.66 1.96 1.03
C VAL A 25 -12.16 3.03 0.08
N SER A 26 -11.48 4.05 0.60
CA SER A 26 -10.87 5.07 -0.25
C SER A 26 -9.74 4.46 -1.12
N PRO A 27 -9.51 5.00 -2.34
CA PRO A 27 -8.41 4.55 -3.20
C PRO A 27 -7.05 4.57 -2.52
N GLN A 28 -6.80 5.55 -1.66
CA GLN A 28 -5.53 5.66 -0.92
C GLN A 28 -5.36 4.50 0.07
N HIS A 29 -6.42 4.15 0.81
CA HIS A 29 -6.38 3.05 1.75
C HIS A 29 -6.21 1.71 1.03
N TYR A 30 -6.90 1.54 -0.10
CA TYR A 30 -6.74 0.36 -0.93
C TYR A 30 -5.31 0.23 -1.49
N LEU A 31 -4.74 1.33 -2.01
CA LEU A 31 -3.38 1.34 -2.51
C LEU A 31 -2.37 0.98 -1.42
N ALA A 32 -2.54 1.53 -0.20
CA ALA A 32 -1.71 1.16 0.94
C ALA A 32 -1.80 -0.34 1.24
N ARG A 33 -3.00 -0.92 1.20
CA ARG A 33 -3.21 -2.37 1.39
C ARG A 33 -2.50 -3.19 0.31
N VAL A 34 -2.62 -2.82 -0.96
CA VAL A 34 -1.93 -3.50 -2.08
C VAL A 34 -0.41 -3.45 -1.89
N ARG A 35 0.13 -2.28 -1.55
CA ARG A 35 1.57 -2.11 -1.26
C ARG A 35 2.03 -2.98 -0.09
N LEU A 36 1.23 -3.08 0.97
CA LEU A 36 1.53 -3.96 2.11
C LEU A 36 1.50 -5.45 1.73
N LEU A 37 0.60 -5.88 0.84
CA LEU A 37 0.58 -7.24 0.34
C LEU A 37 1.85 -7.57 -0.47
N GLN A 38 2.29 -6.66 -1.33
CA GLN A 38 3.55 -6.79 -2.05
C GLN A 38 4.76 -6.81 -1.09
N ALA A 39 4.76 -5.94 -0.09
CA ALA A 39 5.81 -5.95 0.94
C ALA A 39 5.88 -7.29 1.67
N ARG A 40 4.73 -7.89 2.01
CA ARG A 40 4.66 -9.21 2.64
C ARG A 40 5.27 -10.30 1.77
N TYR A 41 5.05 -10.24 0.46
CA TYR A 41 5.68 -11.15 -0.50
C TYR A 41 7.21 -10.96 -0.50
N LEU A 42 7.70 -9.72 -0.64
CA LEU A 42 9.13 -9.45 -0.65
C LEU A 42 9.84 -9.83 0.65
N LEU A 43 9.20 -9.64 1.81
CA LEU A 43 9.75 -10.04 3.09
C LEU A 43 9.97 -11.56 3.20
N ARG A 44 9.11 -12.37 2.56
CA ARG A 44 9.17 -13.84 2.61
C ARG A 44 10.05 -14.47 1.54
N PHE A 45 10.19 -13.80 0.39
CA PHE A 45 10.77 -14.39 -0.82
C PHE A 45 11.94 -13.59 -1.38
N SER A 46 12.52 -12.66 -0.61
CA SER A 46 13.73 -11.94 -1.00
C SER A 46 14.62 -11.62 0.19
N ASP A 47 15.91 -11.44 -0.07
CA ASP A 47 16.90 -11.06 0.95
C ASP A 47 17.00 -9.55 1.18
N LEU A 48 16.06 -8.78 0.62
CA LEU A 48 16.02 -7.33 0.79
C LEU A 48 15.82 -6.99 2.27
N ASN A 49 16.57 -6.02 2.80
CA ASN A 49 16.34 -5.51 4.15
C ASN A 49 15.01 -4.73 4.25
N ILE A 50 14.54 -4.45 5.48
CA ILE A 50 13.21 -3.86 5.71
C ILE A 50 13.09 -2.48 5.06
N HIS A 51 14.17 -1.69 5.05
CA HIS A 51 14.23 -0.38 4.42
C HIS A 51 14.00 -0.47 2.91
N ALA A 52 14.75 -1.35 2.24
CA ALA A 52 14.63 -1.59 0.81
C ALA A 52 13.23 -2.10 0.41
N VAL A 53 12.62 -2.96 1.23
CA VAL A 53 11.24 -3.42 1.00
C VAL A 53 10.26 -2.24 1.10
N ALA A 54 10.39 -1.40 2.13
CA ALA A 54 9.52 -0.23 2.33
C ALA A 54 9.59 0.73 1.14
N GLU A 55 10.81 1.11 0.73
CA GLU A 55 11.02 2.00 -0.42
C GLU A 55 10.47 1.40 -1.72
N ARG A 56 10.74 0.11 -1.99
CA ARG A 56 10.26 -0.57 -3.20
C ARG A 56 8.75 -0.65 -3.27
N CYS A 57 8.08 -0.73 -2.12
CA CYS A 57 6.62 -0.72 -2.02
C CYS A 57 6.04 0.71 -1.96
N GLY A 58 6.86 1.75 -2.11
CA GLY A 58 6.41 3.14 -2.16
C GLY A 58 6.08 3.74 -0.79
N PHE A 59 6.71 3.25 0.29
CA PHE A 59 6.69 3.87 1.61
C PHE A 59 7.95 4.71 1.80
N GLY A 60 7.78 6.03 1.95
CA GLY A 60 8.90 6.95 2.19
C GLY A 60 9.38 7.01 3.65
N ASP A 61 8.67 6.35 4.57
CA ASP A 61 9.02 6.29 5.99
C ASP A 61 8.88 4.84 6.49
N VAL A 62 9.99 4.27 6.96
CA VAL A 62 10.07 2.87 7.42
C VAL A 62 9.32 2.64 8.73
N SER A 63 9.23 3.65 9.60
CA SER A 63 8.49 3.58 10.86
C SER A 63 6.98 3.57 10.62
N TYR A 64 6.50 4.38 9.67
CA TYR A 64 5.13 4.37 9.18
C TYR A 64 4.81 3.04 8.49
N PHE A 65 5.68 2.56 7.60
CA PHE A 65 5.55 1.24 6.98
C PHE A 65 5.39 0.14 8.04
N SER A 66 6.27 0.10 9.04
CA SER A 66 6.24 -0.94 10.08
C SER A 66 4.95 -0.91 10.91
N ARG A 67 4.46 0.29 11.26
CA ARG A 67 3.17 0.47 11.93
C ARG A 67 1.99 0.05 11.05
N ALA A 68 1.99 0.45 9.79
CA ALA A 68 0.93 0.11 8.82
C ALA A 68 0.90 -1.41 8.56
N PHE A 69 2.06 -2.03 8.40
CA PHE A 69 2.22 -3.47 8.21
C PHE A 69 1.69 -4.25 9.41
N ARG A 70 2.09 -3.87 10.63
CA ARG A 70 1.59 -4.50 11.85
C ARG A 70 0.08 -4.32 12.02
N ARG A 71 -0.47 -3.15 11.68
CA ARG A 71 -1.91 -2.91 11.71
C ARG A 71 -2.66 -3.82 10.73
N GLN A 72 -2.08 -4.07 9.55
CA GLN A 72 -2.71 -4.87 8.50
C GLN A 72 -2.60 -6.38 8.73
N PHE A 73 -1.49 -6.86 9.29
CA PHE A 73 -1.19 -8.30 9.39
C PHE A 73 -1.01 -8.83 10.81
N GLY A 74 -1.09 -7.98 11.83
CA GLY A 74 -0.94 -8.36 13.25
C GLY A 74 0.50 -8.60 13.71
N ILE A 75 1.44 -8.79 12.79
CA ILE A 75 2.87 -9.04 13.07
C ILE A 75 3.76 -7.95 12.48
N SER A 76 4.97 -7.77 13.03
CA SER A 76 5.93 -6.82 12.48
C SER A 76 6.54 -7.30 11.16
N PRO A 77 7.09 -6.40 10.32
CA PRO A 77 7.81 -6.80 9.11
C PRO A 77 8.95 -7.79 9.39
N ASN A 78 9.63 -7.63 10.53
CA ASN A 78 10.73 -8.52 10.92
C ASN A 78 10.25 -9.92 11.31
N GLN A 79 9.07 -10.04 11.94
CA GLN A 79 8.46 -11.32 12.28
C GLN A 79 7.89 -12.06 11.06
N CYS A 80 7.68 -11.36 9.95
CA CYS A 80 7.14 -11.94 8.72
C CYS A 80 8.23 -12.53 7.80
N ARG A 81 9.51 -12.23 8.06
CA ARG A 81 10.64 -12.84 7.36
C ARG A 81 10.70 -14.34 7.61
#